data_AF-A0A226DAS9-F1
#
_entry.id   AF-A0A226DAS9-F1
#
_cell.length_a   1.000
_cell.length_b   1.000
_cell.length_c   1.000
_cell.angle_alpha   90.00
_cell.angle_beta   90.00
_cell.angle_gamma   90.00
#
_symmetry.space_group_name_H-M   'P 1'
#
loop_
_entity.id
_entity.type
_entity.pdbx_description
1 polymer ?
#
loop_
_entity_poly.entity_id
_entity_poly.type
_entity_poly.pdbx_seq_one_letter_code
_entity_poly.pdbx_strand_id
1 'polypeptide(L)'
;MGVILTNGYNGIMISELNSPRKQSHPKFFDDLICKNRFRNLSKIWNPDNRIDDEMVWYFQFHDTHEEMRDLSHVLYLIKYFNMSVDINTTNVDSSCFRLLSQFKPVPDEQVQPEFFSLLLNLATDSQDSNLNTYRGALKLFASNGAFFPVGFSYLSQNLNSSVLQKIIERQVVKCEKTVFIAKSPKIKIEYEFLSRKYPHTHFVVSSQTLLSYPIGISVPNGLNPRVLTGFKSQTETGVWAHTEDYEIRGNNINRTAAIPRNKGEYLKPKNIASLKGHQKLLFFAVSSILTTLLHPPPTTAQQMDPQNLALFMTMSDFDNNKMFYKPGEETWEMADYGKSLKSIKEYEFIVSLSGALDFIGALTLHKNQLFWDTILYQIDQRILTQSMSDMNAKIQAFKSTFQHLDENPVGFTITGFRQIEEILALFSEQGSIFRKYPLHSSPLVLGFLPVMTVYVEYATRKFPNIERDWRSILLKESMC
;
A
#
# COMPACT_ATOMS: atom_id res chain seq x y z
N MET A 1 -5.72 -38.37 8.18
CA MET A 1 -4.87 -37.17 7.98
C MET A 1 -5.58 -35.97 7.32
N GLY A 2 -6.71 -36.14 6.62
CA GLY A 2 -7.40 -35.02 5.95
C GLY A 2 -7.98 -33.93 6.86
N VAL A 3 -8.29 -34.24 8.12
CA VAL A 3 -8.90 -33.30 9.10
C VAL A 3 -7.93 -32.21 9.56
N ILE A 4 -6.62 -32.47 9.54
CA ILE A 4 -5.60 -31.49 9.96
C ILE A 4 -5.40 -30.43 8.86
N LEU A 5 -5.45 -30.83 7.58
CA LEU A 5 -5.32 -29.92 6.44
C LEU A 5 -6.54 -29.00 6.29
N THR A 6 -7.76 -29.50 6.51
CA THR A 6 -8.98 -28.68 6.44
C THR A 6 -9.05 -27.65 7.57
N ASN A 7 -8.62 -28.01 8.79
CA ASN A 7 -8.59 -27.06 9.91
C ASN A 7 -7.50 -25.99 9.76
N GLY A 8 -6.34 -26.33 9.20
CA GLY A 8 -5.30 -25.35 8.87
C GLY A 8 -5.76 -24.37 7.79
N TYR A 9 -6.42 -24.88 6.74
CA TYR A 9 -6.93 -24.04 5.64
C TYR A 9 -8.04 -23.10 6.11
N ASN A 10 -8.94 -23.57 6.97
CA ASN A 10 -9.97 -22.72 7.58
C ASN A 10 -9.37 -21.67 8.53
N GLY A 11 -8.33 -22.01 9.30
CA GLY A 11 -7.61 -21.05 10.13
C GLY A 11 -6.95 -19.92 9.33
N ILE A 12 -6.37 -20.24 8.17
CA ILE A 12 -5.74 -19.27 7.27
C ILE A 12 -6.79 -18.41 6.55
N MET A 13 -7.86 -19.00 6.01
CA MET A 13 -8.95 -18.22 5.37
C MET A 13 -9.71 -17.32 6.35
N ILE A 14 -9.89 -17.74 7.61
CA ILE A 14 -10.52 -16.92 8.65
C ILE A 14 -9.59 -15.80 9.13
N SER A 15 -8.26 -15.98 9.02
CA SER A 15 -7.30 -14.93 9.38
C SER A 15 -7.35 -13.72 8.45
N GLU A 16 -7.75 -13.89 7.18
CA GLU A 16 -8.00 -12.76 6.28
C GLU A 16 -9.33 -12.06 6.57
N LEU A 17 -10.37 -12.81 6.97
CA LEU A 17 -11.67 -12.28 7.38
C LEU A 17 -11.63 -11.56 8.74
N ASN A 18 -10.66 -11.90 9.60
CA ASN A 18 -10.34 -11.19 10.83
C ASN A 18 -9.11 -10.29 10.73
N SER A 19 -8.50 -10.18 9.52
CA SER A 19 -7.42 -9.22 9.32
C SER A 19 -8.01 -7.83 9.55
N PRO A 20 -7.34 -6.94 10.31
CA PRO A 20 -7.82 -5.60 10.53
C PRO A 20 -8.22 -5.00 9.18
N ARG A 21 -9.54 -4.78 9.02
CA ARG A 21 -10.17 -4.29 7.79
C ARG A 21 -9.24 -3.25 7.18
N LYS A 22 -8.77 -3.46 5.93
CA LYS A 22 -7.77 -2.59 5.26
C LYS A 22 -8.01 -1.16 5.69
N GLN A 23 -7.13 -0.63 6.53
CA GLN A 23 -7.31 0.71 7.06
C GLN A 23 -7.34 1.63 5.85
N SER A 24 -8.49 2.23 5.59
CA SER A 24 -8.68 3.18 4.50
C SER A 24 -7.88 4.41 4.86
N HIS A 25 -6.66 4.50 4.35
CA HIS A 25 -5.87 5.72 4.41
C HIS A 25 -6.32 6.63 3.26
N PRO A 26 -6.40 7.95 3.50
CA PRO A 26 -6.67 8.89 2.43
C PRO A 26 -5.55 8.80 1.40
N LYS A 27 -5.91 8.65 0.13
CA LYS A 27 -4.94 8.65 -0.98
C LYS A 27 -4.89 10.02 -1.63
N PHE A 28 -6.04 10.68 -1.67
CA PHE A 28 -6.23 11.95 -2.37
C PHE A 28 -6.64 13.06 -1.41
N PHE A 29 -6.38 14.31 -1.77
CA PHE A 29 -6.82 15.47 -0.98
C PHE A 29 -8.35 15.52 -0.84
N ASP A 30 -9.09 15.06 -1.85
CA ASP A 30 -10.56 14.98 -1.78
C ASP A 30 -11.04 14.02 -0.67
N ASP A 31 -10.23 13.02 -0.27
CA ASP A 31 -10.54 12.12 0.85
C ASP A 31 -10.42 12.82 2.21
N LEU A 32 -9.75 13.98 2.27
CA LEU A 32 -9.53 14.76 3.49
C LEU A 32 -10.68 15.73 3.78
N ILE A 33 -11.55 15.99 2.79
CA ILE A 33 -12.68 16.90 2.93
C ILE A 33 -13.62 16.32 3.98
N CYS A 34 -13.73 16.99 5.13
CA CYS A 34 -14.65 16.55 6.16
C CYS A 34 -16.09 16.68 5.67
N LYS A 35 -16.92 15.64 5.95
CA LYS A 35 -18.34 15.52 5.60
C LYS A 35 -18.94 16.87 5.27
N ASN A 36 -19.09 17.12 3.97
CA ASN A 36 -19.71 18.32 3.46
C ASN A 36 -21.09 18.41 4.14
N ARG A 37 -21.24 19.27 5.17
CA ARG A 37 -22.55 19.69 5.72
C ARG A 37 -23.47 20.09 4.55
N PHE A 38 -22.83 20.55 3.49
CA PHE A 38 -23.33 20.91 2.20
C PHE A 38 -23.77 19.77 1.28
N ARG A 39 -23.31 18.53 1.39
CA ARG A 39 -23.92 17.43 0.63
C ARG A 39 -25.35 17.18 1.11
N ASN A 40 -25.63 17.57 2.36
CA ASN A 40 -26.99 17.58 2.89
C ASN A 40 -27.72 18.88 2.52
N LEU A 41 -27.07 20.05 2.55
CA LEU A 41 -27.71 21.31 2.12
C LEU A 41 -27.95 21.38 0.61
N SER A 42 -27.06 20.85 -0.23
CA SER A 42 -27.24 20.76 -1.68
C SER A 42 -28.42 19.88 -2.02
N LYS A 43 -28.62 18.76 -1.30
CA LYS A 43 -29.85 17.95 -1.42
C LYS A 43 -31.12 18.72 -1.03
N ILE A 44 -31.03 19.69 -0.12
CA ILE A 44 -32.17 20.50 0.32
C ILE A 44 -32.46 21.63 -0.67
N TRP A 45 -31.42 22.33 -1.14
CA TRP A 45 -31.54 23.48 -2.02
C TRP A 45 -31.72 23.09 -3.49
N ASN A 46 -31.31 21.86 -3.83
CA ASN A 46 -31.30 21.37 -5.20
C ASN A 46 -31.92 19.98 -5.32
N PRO A 47 -33.22 19.82 -4.99
CA PRO A 47 -33.90 18.52 -5.12
C PRO A 47 -33.87 18.00 -6.58
N ASP A 48 -33.75 18.90 -7.55
CA ASP A 48 -33.77 18.59 -9.00
C ASP A 48 -32.38 18.49 -9.66
N ASN A 49 -31.28 18.58 -8.90
CA ASN A 49 -29.90 18.62 -9.43
C ASN A 49 -29.64 19.75 -10.46
N ARG A 50 -30.39 20.85 -10.44
CA ARG A 50 -30.27 22.01 -11.35
C ARG A 50 -29.33 23.12 -10.89
N ILE A 51 -29.14 23.32 -9.58
CA ILE A 51 -28.15 24.26 -9.05
C ILE A 51 -26.75 23.73 -9.34
N ASP A 52 -25.96 24.58 -9.98
CA ASP A 52 -24.56 24.32 -10.29
C ASP A 52 -23.75 24.14 -9.00
N ASP A 53 -23.03 23.02 -8.89
CA ASP A 53 -22.07 22.75 -7.82
C ASP A 53 -21.03 23.88 -7.68
N GLU A 54 -20.83 24.66 -8.75
CA GLU A 54 -20.01 25.87 -8.76
C GLU A 54 -20.55 27.00 -7.87
N MET A 55 -21.85 27.29 -7.92
CA MET A 55 -22.46 28.36 -7.12
C MET A 55 -22.41 28.04 -5.63
N VAL A 56 -22.67 26.78 -5.26
CA VAL A 56 -22.61 26.31 -3.87
C VAL A 56 -21.18 26.38 -3.32
N TRP A 57 -20.21 25.97 -4.13
CA TRP A 57 -18.80 26.07 -3.75
C TRP A 57 -18.36 27.54 -3.61
N TYR A 58 -18.82 28.43 -4.48
CA TYR A 58 -18.49 29.86 -4.43
C TYR A 58 -18.94 30.51 -3.12
N PHE A 59 -20.18 30.27 -2.69
CA PHE A 59 -20.65 30.80 -1.41
C PHE A 59 -19.86 30.26 -0.21
N GLN A 60 -19.53 28.96 -0.20
CA GLN A 60 -18.71 28.38 0.87
C GLN A 60 -17.32 28.95 0.90
N PHE A 61 -16.71 29.06 -0.28
CA PHE A 61 -15.39 29.66 -0.42
C PHE A 61 -15.43 31.08 0.13
N HIS A 62 -16.44 31.89 -0.23
CA HIS A 62 -16.57 33.25 0.25
C HIS A 62 -16.80 33.31 1.76
N ASP A 63 -17.67 32.47 2.33
CA ASP A 63 -17.95 32.45 3.77
C ASP A 63 -16.70 32.06 4.57
N THR A 64 -16.02 31.00 4.13
CA THR A 64 -14.75 30.55 4.74
C THR A 64 -13.64 31.58 4.56
N HIS A 65 -13.56 32.20 3.37
CA HIS A 65 -12.61 33.27 3.07
C HIS A 65 -12.80 34.45 4.01
N GLU A 66 -14.04 34.88 4.23
CA GLU A 66 -14.36 35.96 5.16
C GLU A 66 -14.01 35.60 6.62
N GLU A 67 -14.40 34.42 7.11
CA GLU A 67 -14.03 33.96 8.46
C GLU A 67 -12.51 33.96 8.68
N MET A 68 -11.76 33.64 7.64
CA MET A 68 -10.31 33.51 7.71
C MET A 68 -9.59 34.83 7.49
N ARG A 69 -10.17 35.72 6.67
CA ARG A 69 -9.76 37.11 6.59
C ARG A 69 -9.96 37.77 7.94
N ASP A 70 -11.09 37.54 8.59
CA ASP A 70 -11.38 38.02 9.94
C ASP A 70 -10.40 37.43 10.95
N LEU A 71 -10.11 36.13 10.87
CA LEU A 71 -9.10 35.49 11.71
C LEU A 71 -7.71 36.10 11.51
N SER A 72 -7.31 36.32 10.25
CA SER A 72 -6.04 36.94 9.89
C SER A 72 -5.96 38.39 10.39
N HIS A 73 -7.03 39.16 10.24
CA HIS A 73 -7.14 40.51 10.80
C HIS A 73 -7.07 40.49 12.32
N VAL A 74 -7.77 39.56 12.98
CA VAL A 74 -7.70 39.39 14.43
C VAL A 74 -6.26 39.07 14.85
N LEU A 75 -5.58 38.12 14.20
CA LEU A 75 -4.17 37.81 14.46
C LEU A 75 -3.26 39.03 14.31
N TYR A 76 -3.48 39.83 13.26
CA TYR A 76 -2.76 41.07 13.03
C TYR A 76 -3.02 42.11 14.13
N LEU A 77 -4.28 42.29 14.54
CA LEU A 77 -4.68 43.22 15.59
C LEU A 77 -4.16 42.80 16.97
N ILE A 78 -4.20 41.49 17.28
CA ILE A 78 -3.63 40.93 18.53
C ILE A 78 -2.15 41.31 18.64
N LYS A 79 -1.39 41.19 17.53
CA LYS A 79 0.00 41.64 17.47
C LYS A 79 0.13 43.15 17.64
N TYR A 80 -0.61 43.93 16.86
CA TYR A 80 -0.47 45.39 16.85
C TYR A 80 -0.81 46.03 18.22
N PHE A 81 -1.85 45.50 18.88
CA PHE A 81 -2.36 46.03 20.13
C PHE A 81 -1.89 45.27 21.38
N ASN A 82 -1.01 44.26 21.23
CA ASN A 82 -0.65 43.33 22.31
C ASN A 82 -1.89 42.75 23.04
N MET A 83 -2.98 42.53 22.33
CA MET A 83 -4.15 41.88 22.91
C MET A 83 -3.86 40.40 23.11
N SER A 84 -4.62 39.76 23.98
CA SER A 84 -4.53 38.33 24.21
C SER A 84 -5.90 37.74 23.86
N VAL A 85 -6.07 37.26 22.63
CA VAL A 85 -7.31 36.62 22.18
C VAL A 85 -7.01 35.16 21.89
N ASP A 86 -7.83 34.27 22.45
CA ASP A 86 -7.75 32.86 22.13
C ASP A 86 -8.58 32.54 20.90
N ILE A 87 -8.04 31.70 20.03
CA ILE A 87 -8.71 31.27 18.82
C ILE A 87 -9.25 29.86 19.09
N ASN A 88 -10.55 29.76 19.36
CA ASN A 88 -11.24 28.50 19.64
C ASN A 88 -11.50 27.66 18.38
N THR A 89 -10.54 27.58 17.46
CA THR A 89 -10.65 26.76 16.23
C THR A 89 -10.10 25.35 16.41
N THR A 90 -9.68 24.98 17.63
CA THR A 90 -9.14 23.64 17.93
C THR A 90 -10.23 22.59 18.09
N ASN A 91 -11.47 23.00 18.39
CA ASN A 91 -12.60 22.11 18.62
C ASN A 91 -13.28 21.70 17.30
N VAL A 92 -12.64 20.78 16.59
CA VAL A 92 -13.17 20.17 15.37
C VAL A 92 -13.75 18.80 15.66
N ASP A 93 -14.83 18.46 14.95
CA ASP A 93 -15.47 17.14 15.02
C ASP A 93 -14.42 16.03 14.84
N SER A 94 -14.38 15.11 15.79
CA SER A 94 -13.55 13.89 15.75
C SER A 94 -13.72 13.06 14.47
N SER A 95 -14.81 13.28 13.72
CA SER A 95 -15.06 12.65 12.42
C SER A 95 -14.24 13.26 11.26
N CYS A 96 -13.69 14.46 11.42
CA CYS A 96 -12.90 15.18 10.42
C CYS A 96 -11.39 14.89 10.53
N PHE A 97 -10.65 15.14 9.45
CA PHE A 97 -9.19 15.17 9.51
C PHE A 97 -8.69 16.50 10.08
N ARG A 98 -7.65 16.43 10.92
CA ARG A 98 -6.84 17.59 11.31
C ARG A 98 -5.69 17.73 10.31
N LEU A 99 -5.57 18.91 9.71
CA LEU A 99 -4.60 19.23 8.67
C LEU A 99 -3.44 20.02 9.29
N LEU A 100 -2.53 19.32 9.95
CA LEU A 100 -1.44 19.92 10.71
C LEU A 100 -0.25 20.22 9.81
N SER A 101 0.48 21.30 10.09
CA SER A 101 1.70 21.66 9.37
C SER A 101 2.71 22.31 10.30
N GLN A 102 3.95 22.46 9.86
CA GLN A 102 4.99 23.11 10.66
C GLN A 102 4.64 24.57 10.91
N PHE A 103 4.92 25.04 12.12
CA PHE A 103 4.84 26.45 12.46
C PHE A 103 6.12 27.16 12.02
N LYS A 104 6.00 28.21 11.21
CA LYS A 104 7.16 29.03 10.83
C LYS A 104 7.34 30.16 11.84
N PRO A 105 8.51 30.27 12.49
CA PRO A 105 8.84 31.48 13.21
C PRO A 105 9.06 32.58 12.15
N VAL A 106 8.17 33.55 12.12
CA VAL A 106 8.41 34.78 11.36
C VAL A 106 8.80 35.85 12.40
N PRO A 107 9.96 36.51 12.24
CA PRO A 107 10.35 37.58 13.15
C PRO A 107 9.22 38.58 13.34
N ASP A 108 8.93 38.90 14.59
CA ASP A 108 7.86 39.80 15.01
C ASP A 108 6.42 39.36 14.70
N GLU A 109 6.17 38.21 14.05
CA GLU A 109 4.81 37.74 13.73
C GLU A 109 4.37 36.58 14.62
N GLN A 110 3.04 36.48 14.80
CA GLN A 110 2.46 35.34 15.48
C GLN A 110 2.70 34.07 14.66
N VAL A 111 3.03 33.01 15.39
CA VAL A 111 3.40 31.75 14.77
C VAL A 111 2.16 31.12 14.14
N GLN A 112 2.16 30.97 12.81
CA GLN A 112 1.07 30.34 12.07
C GLN A 112 1.50 29.00 11.45
N PRO A 113 0.58 28.03 11.28
CA PRO A 113 0.85 26.82 10.53
C PRO A 113 1.17 27.13 9.05
N GLU A 114 2.27 26.59 8.52
CA GLU A 114 2.77 26.84 7.15
C GLU A 114 1.70 26.55 6.09
N PHE A 115 0.93 25.48 6.26
CA PHE A 115 -0.14 25.12 5.32
C PHE A 115 -1.33 26.08 5.41
N PHE A 116 -1.62 26.59 6.61
CA PHE A 116 -2.68 27.58 6.79
C PHE A 116 -2.35 28.89 6.08
N SER A 117 -1.14 29.42 6.26
CA SER A 117 -0.68 30.61 5.56
C SER A 117 -0.66 30.43 4.04
N LEU A 118 -0.31 29.22 3.55
CA LEU A 118 -0.41 28.91 2.12
C LEU A 118 -1.85 29.03 1.62
N LEU A 119 -2.82 28.45 2.34
CA LEU A 119 -4.23 28.54 1.95
C LEU A 119 -4.75 29.98 1.97
N LEU A 120 -4.37 30.79 2.96
CA LEU A 120 -4.71 32.21 3.02
C LEU A 120 -4.18 32.98 1.80
N ASN A 121 -2.92 32.76 1.44
CA ASN A 121 -2.32 33.42 0.27
C ASN A 121 -3.04 33.01 -1.02
N LEU A 122 -3.34 31.72 -1.19
CA LEU A 122 -4.08 31.24 -2.36
C LEU A 122 -5.48 31.80 -2.43
N ALA A 123 -6.16 31.92 -1.29
CA ALA A 123 -7.50 32.47 -1.22
C ALA A 123 -7.50 33.96 -1.61
N THR A 124 -6.48 34.70 -1.16
CA THR A 124 -6.25 36.11 -1.55
C THR A 124 -5.95 36.24 -3.04
N ASP A 125 -4.99 35.45 -3.56
CA ASP A 125 -4.58 35.46 -4.97
C ASP A 125 -5.71 34.98 -5.92
N SER A 126 -6.63 34.15 -5.41
CA SER A 126 -7.74 33.62 -6.20
C SER A 126 -8.80 34.66 -6.55
N GLN A 127 -8.82 35.82 -5.89
CA GLN A 127 -9.68 36.94 -6.29
C GLN A 127 -9.27 37.52 -7.64
N ASP A 128 -7.98 37.44 -7.98
CA ASP A 128 -7.40 38.05 -9.19
C ASP A 128 -7.13 37.04 -10.31
N SER A 129 -7.23 35.73 -10.04
CA SER A 129 -6.75 34.67 -10.93
C SER A 129 -7.78 33.58 -11.22
N ASN A 130 -7.45 32.64 -12.12
CA ASN A 130 -8.33 31.54 -12.51
C ASN A 130 -8.54 30.57 -11.33
N LEU A 131 -9.62 30.78 -10.59
CA LEU A 131 -10.12 30.01 -9.45
C LEU A 131 -10.03 28.48 -9.63
N ASN A 132 -10.17 28.00 -10.87
CA ASN A 132 -10.12 26.58 -11.21
C ASN A 132 -8.77 25.94 -10.87
N THR A 133 -7.66 26.67 -10.97
CA THR A 133 -6.32 26.17 -10.65
C THR A 133 -6.18 25.84 -9.16
N TYR A 134 -6.84 26.60 -8.29
CA TYR A 134 -6.73 26.47 -6.84
C TYR A 134 -7.92 25.78 -6.18
N ARG A 135 -8.96 25.46 -6.95
CA ARG A 135 -10.22 24.89 -6.46
C ARG A 135 -10.00 23.66 -5.56
N GLY A 136 -9.08 22.77 -5.91
CA GLY A 136 -8.75 21.59 -5.09
C GLY A 136 -8.15 21.94 -3.73
N ALA A 137 -7.23 22.90 -3.68
CA ALA A 137 -6.64 23.42 -2.44
C ALA A 137 -7.67 24.15 -1.57
N LEU A 138 -8.46 25.00 -2.21
CA LEU A 138 -9.47 25.80 -1.54
C LEU A 138 -10.65 24.96 -1.01
N LYS A 139 -10.92 23.77 -1.57
CA LYS A 139 -11.86 22.80 -0.97
C LYS A 139 -11.40 22.30 0.40
N LEU A 140 -10.10 22.20 0.64
CA LEU A 140 -9.56 21.84 1.96
C LEU A 140 -9.77 22.96 2.98
N PHE A 141 -9.81 24.20 2.49
CA PHE A 141 -10.08 25.38 3.30
C PHE A 141 -11.53 25.41 3.80
N ALA A 142 -12.49 25.18 2.90
CA ALA A 142 -13.93 25.14 3.23
C ALA A 142 -14.34 23.92 4.06
N SER A 143 -13.43 22.96 4.27
CA SER A 143 -13.67 21.86 5.18
C SER A 143 -13.46 22.37 6.61
N ASN A 144 -14.38 22.05 7.54
CA ASN A 144 -14.28 22.35 8.98
C ASN A 144 -13.08 21.64 9.67
N GLY A 145 -11.97 21.41 8.96
CA GLY A 145 -10.75 20.80 9.46
C GLY A 145 -10.03 21.73 10.43
N ALA A 146 -9.29 21.14 11.36
CA ALA A 146 -8.44 21.89 12.27
C ALA A 146 -7.06 22.06 11.64
N PHE A 147 -6.61 23.31 11.48
CA PHE A 147 -5.22 23.63 11.10
C PHE A 147 -4.28 23.72 12.31
N PHE A 148 -4.86 23.79 13.52
CA PHE A 148 -4.15 23.89 14.79
C PHE A 148 -4.23 22.57 15.57
N PRO A 149 -3.18 22.23 16.33
CA PRO A 149 -3.23 21.06 17.19
C PRO A 149 -4.27 21.22 18.31
N VAL A 150 -4.83 20.10 18.78
CA VAL A 150 -5.69 20.07 19.98
C VAL A 150 -5.04 20.80 21.16
N GLY A 151 -5.78 21.72 21.77
CA GLY A 151 -5.32 22.51 22.93
C GLY A 151 -4.33 23.63 22.59
N PHE A 152 -4.12 23.93 21.32
CA PHE A 152 -3.39 25.13 20.91
C PHE A 152 -4.14 26.38 21.35
N SER A 153 -3.40 27.36 21.86
CA SER A 153 -3.90 28.67 22.27
C SER A 153 -2.81 29.71 22.09
N TYR A 154 -3.16 30.87 21.52
CA TYR A 154 -2.25 32.02 21.44
C TYR A 154 -1.98 32.66 22.80
N LEU A 155 -2.81 32.37 23.82
CA LEU A 155 -2.61 32.82 25.19
C LEU A 155 -1.51 32.02 25.92
N SER A 156 -1.07 30.90 25.35
CA SER A 156 -0.02 30.08 25.95
C SER A 156 1.32 30.82 25.88
N GLN A 157 1.91 31.12 27.03
CA GLN A 157 3.16 31.89 27.12
C GLN A 157 4.39 31.17 26.51
N ASN A 158 4.27 29.90 26.11
CA ASN A 158 5.37 29.03 25.69
C ASN A 158 5.24 28.50 24.25
N LEU A 159 4.82 29.35 23.31
CA LEU A 159 4.76 29.01 21.87
C LEU A 159 6.14 29.01 21.21
N ASN A 160 7.03 28.13 21.67
CA ASN A 160 8.28 27.84 20.98
C ASN A 160 8.00 26.85 19.82
N SER A 161 8.64 27.05 18.67
CA SER A 161 8.57 26.14 17.52
C SER A 161 8.87 24.68 17.90
N SER A 162 9.83 24.44 18.81
CA SER A 162 10.14 23.09 19.31
C SER A 162 9.00 22.48 20.13
N VAL A 163 8.29 23.29 20.93
CA VAL A 163 7.13 22.84 21.72
C VAL A 163 5.98 22.50 20.79
N LEU A 164 5.69 23.36 19.81
CA LEU A 164 4.64 23.14 18.82
C LEU A 164 4.91 21.92 17.94
N GLN A 165 6.17 21.73 17.52
CA GLN A 165 6.60 20.54 16.79
C GLN A 165 6.32 19.26 17.60
N LYS A 166 6.61 19.25 18.90
CA LYS A 166 6.32 18.11 19.78
C LYS A 166 4.82 17.85 19.93
N ILE A 167 4.00 18.90 19.99
CA ILE A 167 2.54 18.76 20.06
C ILE A 167 1.99 18.15 18.77
N ILE A 168 2.43 18.65 17.60
CA ILE A 168 2.05 18.09 16.30
C ILE A 168 2.49 16.63 16.19
N GLU A 169 3.74 16.33 16.52
CA GLU A 169 4.29 14.98 16.48
C GLU A 169 3.47 14.02 17.35
N ARG A 170 3.08 14.41 18.56
CA ARG A 170 2.21 13.59 19.43
C ARG A 170 0.88 13.25 18.76
N GLN A 171 0.28 14.19 18.05
CA GLN A 171 -1.01 13.97 17.38
C GLN A 171 -0.88 13.10 16.13
N VAL A 172 0.18 13.33 15.34
CA VAL A 172 0.49 12.49 14.16
C VAL A 172 0.78 11.04 14.58
N VAL A 173 1.50 10.82 15.68
CA VAL A 173 1.85 9.48 16.17
C VAL A 173 0.68 8.74 16.82
N LYS A 174 -0.33 9.46 17.35
CA LYS A 174 -1.50 8.86 18.00
C LYS A 174 -2.43 8.08 17.03
N CYS A 175 -2.18 8.17 15.72
CA CYS A 175 -2.98 7.51 14.67
C CYS A 175 -4.47 7.91 14.67
N GLU A 176 -4.77 9.13 15.09
CA GLU A 176 -6.10 9.70 14.90
C GLU A 176 -6.28 10.14 13.44
N LYS A 177 -7.42 10.75 13.11
CA LYS A 177 -7.64 11.39 11.81
C LYS A 177 -6.78 12.66 11.70
N THR A 178 -5.48 12.50 11.58
CA THR A 178 -4.50 13.58 11.50
C THR A 178 -3.65 13.38 10.25
N VAL A 179 -3.51 14.44 9.47
CA VAL A 179 -2.64 14.50 8.30
C VAL A 179 -1.61 15.57 8.54
N PHE A 180 -0.34 15.22 8.34
CA PHE A 180 0.74 16.18 8.34
C PHE A 180 1.00 16.65 6.91
N ILE A 181 0.89 17.96 6.68
CA ILE A 181 1.06 18.60 5.39
C ILE A 181 2.28 19.52 5.46
N ALA A 182 3.20 19.35 4.51
CA ALA A 182 4.39 20.18 4.39
C ALA A 182 4.86 20.19 2.93
N LYS A 183 5.94 20.94 2.66
CA LYS A 183 6.65 20.86 1.37
C LYS A 183 7.21 19.44 1.15
N SER A 184 7.24 18.99 -0.10
CA SER A 184 7.66 17.62 -0.46
C SER A 184 9.01 17.18 0.16
N PRO A 185 10.10 17.97 0.09
CA PRO A 185 11.38 17.58 0.72
C PRO A 185 11.27 17.40 2.24
N LYS A 186 10.47 18.25 2.91
CA LYS A 186 10.23 18.16 4.35
C LYS A 186 9.39 16.93 4.73
N ILE A 187 8.41 16.55 3.91
CA ILE A 187 7.58 15.36 4.15
C ILE A 187 8.46 14.10 4.16
N LYS A 188 9.38 13.96 3.20
CA LYS A 188 10.30 12.82 3.13
C LYS A 188 11.12 12.67 4.41
N ILE A 189 11.72 13.77 4.87
CA ILE A 189 12.59 13.79 6.05
C ILE A 189 11.79 13.61 7.35
N GLU A 190 10.57 14.16 7.42
CA GLU A 190 9.65 13.91 8.52
C GLU A 190 9.22 12.44 8.58
N TYR A 191 8.89 11.84 7.44
CA TYR A 191 8.53 10.43 7.34
C TYR A 191 9.68 9.51 7.79
N GLU A 192 10.91 9.77 7.34
CA GLU A 192 12.09 9.01 7.76
C GLU A 192 12.31 9.12 9.27
N PHE A 193 12.17 10.32 9.84
CA PHE A 193 12.28 10.53 11.28
C PHE A 193 11.19 9.77 12.05
N LEU A 194 9.92 9.95 11.68
CA LEU A 194 8.78 9.34 12.36
C LEU A 194 8.83 7.82 12.28
N SER A 195 9.09 7.26 11.09
CA SER A 195 9.19 5.81 10.89
C SER A 195 10.32 5.18 11.70
N ARG A 196 11.46 5.89 11.84
CA ARG A 196 12.59 5.43 12.65
C ARG A 196 12.31 5.51 14.15
N LYS A 197 11.65 6.57 14.62
CA LYS A 197 11.38 6.78 16.06
C LYS A 197 10.17 6.00 16.57
N TYR A 198 9.20 5.74 15.69
CA TYR A 198 7.93 5.09 16.00
C TYR A 198 7.71 3.85 15.10
N PRO A 199 8.52 2.79 15.23
CA PRO A 199 8.49 1.63 14.32
C PRO A 199 7.19 0.80 14.40
N HIS A 200 6.34 1.04 15.41
CA HIS A 200 5.03 0.40 15.56
C HIS A 200 3.90 1.21 14.95
N THR A 201 4.20 2.38 14.42
CA THR A 201 3.25 3.28 13.79
C THR A 201 3.47 3.24 12.29
N HIS A 202 2.43 2.85 11.55
CA HIS A 202 2.50 2.75 10.10
C HIS A 202 2.13 4.10 9.48
N PHE A 203 3.13 4.89 9.11
CA PHE A 203 2.93 6.14 8.40
C PHE A 203 2.73 5.88 6.91
N VAL A 204 1.86 6.66 6.26
CA VAL A 204 1.64 6.63 4.81
C VAL A 204 1.86 8.02 4.26
N VAL A 205 2.60 8.11 3.16
CA VAL A 205 2.81 9.36 2.43
C VAL A 205 1.96 9.33 1.17
N SER A 206 1.14 10.37 0.96
CA SER A 206 0.38 10.51 -0.28
C SER A 206 1.32 10.83 -1.45
N SER A 207 1.01 10.30 -2.63
CA SER A 207 1.70 10.66 -3.87
C SER A 207 1.19 11.96 -4.48
N GLN A 208 0.11 12.55 -3.94
CA GLN A 208 -0.44 13.80 -4.45
C GLN A 208 0.31 15.01 -3.90
N THR A 209 0.59 15.95 -4.79
CA THR A 209 0.99 17.31 -4.46
C THR A 209 -0.20 18.23 -4.68
N LEU A 210 -0.45 19.12 -3.72
CA LEU A 210 -1.55 20.06 -3.85
C LEU A 210 -1.23 21.13 -4.89
N LEU A 211 0.00 21.64 -4.82
CA LEU A 211 0.54 22.66 -5.70
C LEU A 211 1.98 22.31 -6.03
N SER A 212 2.34 22.52 -7.29
CA SER A 212 3.70 22.32 -7.79
C SER A 212 4.20 23.66 -8.31
N TYR A 213 5.04 24.33 -7.53
CA TYR A 213 5.72 25.53 -7.96
C TYR A 213 7.21 25.26 -8.09
N PRO A 214 7.86 25.78 -9.13
CA PRO A 214 9.31 25.77 -9.19
C PRO A 214 9.84 26.59 -8.02
N ILE A 215 10.77 26.01 -7.26
CA ILE A 215 11.56 26.75 -6.27
C ILE A 215 12.78 27.28 -7.01
N GLY A 216 13.07 28.56 -6.86
CA GLY A 216 14.17 29.21 -7.55
C GLY A 216 14.66 30.44 -6.81
N ILE A 217 15.78 30.96 -7.29
CA ILE A 217 16.35 32.21 -6.78
C ILE A 217 15.85 33.34 -7.67
N SER A 218 15.09 34.27 -7.08
CA SER A 218 14.76 35.53 -7.73
C SER A 218 15.88 36.53 -7.49
N VAL A 219 16.37 37.15 -8.55
CA VAL A 219 17.45 38.15 -8.45
C VAL A 219 16.95 39.45 -9.06
N PRO A 220 16.62 40.44 -8.23
CA PRO A 220 16.18 41.73 -8.73
C PRO A 220 17.33 42.40 -9.51
N ASN A 221 16.98 43.13 -10.59
CA ASN A 221 17.88 43.92 -11.43
C ASN A 221 18.84 43.15 -12.37
N GLY A 222 18.55 41.88 -12.65
CA GLY A 222 19.30 41.08 -13.63
C GLY A 222 20.61 40.52 -13.07
N LEU A 223 20.90 39.27 -13.44
CA LEU A 223 22.10 38.57 -12.97
C LEU A 223 23.31 38.89 -13.84
N ASN A 224 24.47 39.05 -13.19
CA ASN A 224 25.74 38.86 -13.88
C ASN A 224 25.71 37.46 -14.53
N PRO A 225 25.95 37.33 -15.86
CA PRO A 225 25.89 36.05 -16.57
C PRO A 225 26.73 34.95 -15.89
N ARG A 226 27.83 35.33 -15.24
CA ARG A 226 28.69 34.40 -14.49
C ARG A 226 27.98 33.73 -13.32
N VAL A 227 27.13 34.46 -12.60
CA VAL A 227 26.37 33.92 -11.45
C VAL A 227 25.31 32.94 -11.94
N LEU A 228 24.64 33.25 -13.06
CA LEU A 228 23.66 32.34 -13.66
C LEU A 228 24.31 31.03 -14.14
N THR A 229 25.45 31.12 -14.83
CA THR A 229 26.21 29.93 -15.28
C THR A 229 26.70 29.10 -14.08
N GLY A 230 27.17 29.76 -13.02
CA GLY A 230 27.57 29.09 -11.78
C GLY A 230 26.41 28.35 -11.12
N PHE A 231 25.26 29.02 -10.94
CA PHE A 231 24.07 28.41 -10.35
C PHE A 231 23.55 27.23 -11.18
N LYS A 232 23.52 27.38 -12.51
CA LYS A 232 23.18 26.31 -13.44
C LYS A 232 24.09 25.11 -13.25
N SER A 233 25.41 25.32 -13.23
CA SER A 233 26.40 24.25 -13.01
C SER A 233 26.21 23.55 -11.67
N GLN A 234 25.95 24.27 -10.58
CA GLN A 234 25.69 23.69 -9.25
C GLN A 234 24.39 22.88 -9.19
N THR A 235 23.38 23.29 -9.97
CA THR A 235 22.10 22.59 -10.06
C THR A 235 22.24 21.32 -10.91
N GLU A 236 22.88 21.41 -12.08
CA GLU A 236 23.07 20.29 -13.00
C GLU A 236 24.00 19.20 -12.43
N THR A 237 24.98 19.59 -11.61
CA THR A 237 25.85 18.63 -10.90
C THR A 237 25.18 18.00 -9.66
N GLY A 238 23.98 18.45 -9.28
CA GLY A 238 23.26 17.93 -8.12
C GLY A 238 23.79 18.42 -6.76
N VAL A 239 24.80 19.28 -6.73
CA VAL A 239 25.38 19.83 -5.49
C VAL A 239 24.33 20.62 -4.71
N TRP A 240 23.49 21.39 -5.41
CA TRP A 240 22.40 22.14 -4.78
C TRP A 240 21.41 21.21 -4.06
N ALA A 241 20.92 20.19 -4.77
CA ALA A 241 19.98 19.21 -4.21
C ALA A 241 20.58 18.46 -3.02
N HIS A 242 21.85 18.08 -3.08
CA HIS A 242 22.55 17.43 -1.97
C HIS A 242 22.65 18.35 -0.74
N THR A 243 22.95 19.64 -0.96
CA THR A 243 23.07 20.63 0.12
C THR A 243 21.71 20.88 0.78
N GLU A 244 20.64 21.02 -0.01
CA GLU A 244 19.27 21.17 0.50
C GLU A 244 18.85 19.93 1.31
N ASP A 245 19.08 18.72 0.80
CA ASP A 245 18.80 17.48 1.53
C ASP A 245 19.57 17.42 2.87
N TYR A 246 20.85 17.83 2.87
CA TYR A 246 21.68 17.84 4.07
C TYR A 246 21.16 18.85 5.12
N GLU A 247 20.83 20.07 4.70
CA GLU A 247 20.30 21.12 5.58
C GLU A 247 18.97 20.70 6.21
N ILE A 248 18.04 20.20 5.40
CA ILE A 248 16.72 19.79 5.91
C ILE A 248 16.85 18.57 6.84
N ARG A 249 17.75 17.62 6.56
CA ARG A 249 18.03 16.49 7.47
C ARG A 249 18.60 16.96 8.80
N GLY A 250 19.45 18.00 8.78
CA GLY A 250 20.03 18.62 9.97
C GLY A 250 19.00 18.97 11.03
N ASN A 251 17.82 19.43 10.62
CA ASN A 251 16.71 19.78 11.52
C ASN A 251 16.21 18.60 12.38
N ASN A 252 16.37 17.37 11.91
CA ASN A 252 15.87 16.17 12.60
C ASN A 252 16.97 15.33 13.29
N ILE A 253 18.26 15.63 13.08
CA ILE A 253 19.38 14.85 13.67
C ILE A 253 19.32 14.88 15.20
N ASN A 254 19.18 16.08 15.78
CA ASN A 254 19.17 16.30 17.23
C ASN A 254 17.75 16.33 17.83
N ARG A 255 16.73 16.06 17.01
CA ARG A 255 15.34 16.10 17.46
C ARG A 255 15.04 14.92 18.37
N THR A 256 14.51 15.23 19.54
CA THR A 256 14.00 14.24 20.50
C THR A 256 12.57 13.87 20.16
N ALA A 257 12.26 12.57 20.23
CA ALA A 257 10.90 12.08 20.01
C ALA A 257 9.94 12.69 21.05
N ALA A 258 8.79 13.17 20.59
CA ALA A 258 7.82 13.86 21.42
C ALA A 258 7.11 12.94 22.42
N ILE A 259 7.01 11.65 22.10
CA ILE A 259 6.55 10.59 22.99
C ILE A 259 7.79 9.78 23.39
N PRO A 260 8.26 9.89 24.64
CA PRO A 260 9.41 9.12 25.09
C PRO A 260 9.05 7.63 25.00
N ARG A 261 9.97 6.84 24.46
CA ARG A 261 9.82 5.39 24.42
C ARG A 261 9.93 4.86 25.85
N ASN A 262 8.80 4.52 26.47
CA ASN A 262 8.81 3.80 27.75
C ASN A 262 9.54 2.47 27.54
N LYS A 263 10.82 2.41 27.94
CA LYS A 263 11.68 1.23 27.76
C LYS A 263 11.08 -0.04 28.38
N GLY A 264 10.17 0.09 29.37
CA GLY A 264 9.53 -1.03 30.05
C GLY A 264 8.24 -1.57 29.42
N GLU A 265 7.55 -0.81 28.56
CA GLU A 265 6.18 -1.17 28.13
C GLU A 265 6.16 -2.05 26.87
N TYR A 266 7.21 -1.97 26.05
CA TYR A 266 7.26 -2.59 24.72
C TYR A 266 8.18 -3.81 24.60
N LEU A 267 9.01 -4.10 25.62
CA LEU A 267 9.90 -5.27 25.65
C LEU A 267 9.26 -6.53 26.22
N LYS A 268 7.95 -6.52 26.50
CA LYS A 268 7.20 -7.77 26.54
C LYS A 268 6.68 -7.99 25.12
N PRO A 269 7.44 -8.62 24.21
CA PRO A 269 6.86 -9.12 22.98
C PRO A 269 5.61 -9.86 23.44
N LYS A 270 4.46 -9.43 22.94
CA LYS A 270 3.19 -10.11 23.16
C LYS A 270 3.29 -11.37 22.33
N ASN A 271 4.12 -12.30 22.81
CA ASN A 271 4.49 -13.51 22.12
C ASN A 271 3.15 -14.17 21.83
N ILE A 272 2.88 -14.48 20.57
CA ILE A 272 1.64 -15.19 20.19
C ILE A 272 1.63 -16.56 20.92
N ALA A 273 2.82 -17.07 21.27
CA ALA A 273 3.02 -18.22 22.15
C ALA A 273 2.78 -17.95 23.66
N SER A 274 2.60 -16.70 24.09
CA SER A 274 2.25 -16.40 25.49
C SER A 274 0.85 -16.92 25.81
N LEU A 275 0.64 -17.35 27.05
CA LEU A 275 -0.59 -17.96 27.56
C LEU A 275 -1.88 -17.18 27.21
N LYS A 276 -1.79 -15.85 27.06
CA LYS A 276 -2.92 -14.99 26.63
C LYS A 276 -3.28 -15.12 25.15
N GLY A 277 -2.32 -15.44 24.28
CA GLY A 277 -2.58 -15.80 22.88
C GLY A 277 -3.27 -17.16 22.77
N HIS A 278 -2.82 -18.13 23.58
CA HIS A 278 -3.44 -19.45 23.68
C HIS A 278 -4.86 -19.41 24.27
N GLN A 279 -5.15 -18.54 25.24
CA GLN A 279 -6.52 -18.40 25.76
C GLN A 279 -7.53 -18.01 24.69
N LYS A 280 -7.15 -17.18 23.72
CA LYS A 280 -8.03 -16.84 22.59
C LYS A 280 -8.23 -18.03 21.65
N LEU A 281 -7.15 -18.75 21.32
CA LEU A 281 -7.19 -19.96 20.50
C LEU A 281 -8.02 -21.08 21.17
N LEU A 282 -7.89 -21.25 22.49
CA LEU A 282 -8.66 -22.20 23.28
C LEU A 282 -10.15 -21.82 23.30
N PHE A 283 -10.47 -20.52 23.41
CA PHE A 283 -11.87 -20.05 23.35
C PHE A 283 -12.51 -20.34 21.99
N PHE A 284 -11.77 -20.16 20.89
CA PHE A 284 -12.25 -20.51 19.55
C PHE A 284 -12.40 -22.03 19.37
N ALA A 285 -11.45 -22.83 19.86
CA ALA A 285 -11.54 -24.28 19.79
C ALA A 285 -12.74 -24.82 20.59
N VAL A 286 -12.93 -24.34 21.82
CA VAL A 286 -14.05 -24.74 22.69
C VAL A 286 -15.40 -24.28 22.10
N SER A 287 -15.48 -23.07 21.56
CA SER A 287 -16.71 -22.56 20.93
C SER A 287 -17.13 -23.38 19.70
N SER A 288 -16.17 -23.78 18.85
CA SER A 288 -16.44 -24.63 17.68
C SER A 288 -16.86 -26.05 18.05
N ILE A 289 -16.29 -26.60 19.14
CA ILE A 289 -16.71 -27.91 19.68
C ILE A 289 -18.12 -27.80 20.28
N LEU A 290 -18.45 -26.68 20.93
CA LEU A 290 -19.77 -26.48 21.52
C LEU A 290 -20.87 -26.30 20.46
N THR A 291 -20.58 -25.58 19.37
CA THR A 291 -21.54 -25.42 18.25
C THR A 291 -21.80 -26.71 17.50
N THR A 292 -20.79 -27.57 17.33
CA THR A 292 -20.96 -28.90 16.70
C THR A 292 -21.70 -29.90 17.60
N LEU A 293 -21.57 -29.78 18.93
CA LEU A 293 -22.32 -30.62 19.89
C LEU A 293 -23.77 -30.16 20.11
N LEU A 294 -24.08 -28.88 19.87
CA LEU A 294 -25.41 -28.30 20.13
C LEU A 294 -26.32 -28.22 18.89
N HIS A 295 -25.87 -28.64 17.71
CA HIS A 295 -26.70 -28.71 16.51
C HIS A 295 -26.75 -30.15 15.97
N PRO A 296 -27.79 -30.94 16.32
CA PRO A 296 -28.03 -32.20 15.63
C PRO A 296 -28.34 -31.95 14.15
N PRO A 297 -27.93 -32.84 13.23
CA PRO A 297 -28.20 -32.69 11.81
C PRO A 297 -29.72 -32.73 11.56
N PRO A 298 -30.23 -31.93 10.61
CA PRO A 298 -31.65 -31.95 10.28
C PRO A 298 -32.02 -33.29 9.66
N THR A 299 -32.90 -34.02 10.34
CA THR A 299 -33.51 -35.25 9.85
C THR A 299 -34.70 -34.89 8.98
N THR A 300 -34.57 -35.06 7.66
CA THR A 300 -35.71 -35.11 6.74
C THR A 300 -35.50 -36.26 5.77
N ALA A 301 -36.25 -37.35 5.99
CA ALA A 301 -36.55 -38.37 5.00
C ALA A 301 -38.01 -38.83 5.19
N GLN A 302 -38.86 -38.60 4.18
CA GLN A 302 -40.09 -39.36 3.91
C GLN A 302 -39.71 -40.38 2.82
N GLN A 303 -39.63 -41.68 3.12
CA GLN A 303 -40.68 -42.72 3.09
C GLN A 303 -40.89 -43.36 1.70
N MET A 304 -40.35 -44.58 1.52
CA MET A 304 -40.86 -45.63 0.62
C MET A 304 -40.51 -47.03 1.20
N ASP A 305 -41.37 -48.00 0.85
CA ASP A 305 -41.74 -49.28 1.51
C ASP A 305 -40.69 -50.43 1.46
N PRO A 306 -40.73 -51.45 2.35
CA PRO A 306 -39.66 -52.44 2.56
C PRO A 306 -40.00 -53.86 2.06
N GLN A 307 -39.06 -54.53 1.38
CA GLN A 307 -38.98 -55.99 1.35
C GLN A 307 -37.52 -56.50 1.30
N ASN A 308 -37.21 -57.42 2.23
CA ASN A 308 -36.19 -58.49 2.23
C ASN A 308 -34.69 -58.23 2.58
N LEU A 309 -34.35 -58.81 3.74
CA LEU A 309 -33.17 -59.59 4.17
C LEU A 309 -31.71 -59.07 4.05
N ALA A 310 -31.15 -58.79 5.24
CA ALA A 310 -29.90 -59.26 5.85
C ALA A 310 -28.62 -59.50 4.99
N LEU A 311 -27.55 -58.73 5.27
CA LEU A 311 -26.30 -59.21 5.92
C LEU A 311 -25.35 -58.02 6.23
N PHE A 312 -24.54 -58.15 7.29
CA PHE A 312 -23.47 -57.22 7.71
C PHE A 312 -22.36 -57.05 6.66
N MET A 313 -21.84 -55.82 6.46
CA MET A 313 -20.41 -55.48 6.66
C MET A 313 -20.09 -53.99 6.38
N THR A 314 -18.91 -53.62 6.87
CA THR A 314 -18.26 -52.33 7.16
C THR A 314 -18.01 -51.34 6.02
N MET A 315 -17.72 -50.09 6.41
CA MET A 315 -17.21 -48.97 5.61
C MET A 315 -16.03 -49.35 4.70
N SER A 316 -16.28 -49.42 3.40
CA SER A 316 -15.35 -49.02 2.33
C SER A 316 -16.18 -48.52 1.15
N ASP A 317 -15.59 -47.66 0.33
CA ASP A 317 -16.11 -47.16 -0.96
C ASP A 317 -16.82 -45.80 -0.91
N PHE A 318 -16.02 -44.74 -0.95
CA PHE A 318 -16.35 -43.57 -1.78
C PHE A 318 -15.34 -43.49 -2.93
N ASP A 319 -15.93 -43.59 -4.11
CA ASP A 319 -15.36 -43.67 -5.45
C ASP A 319 -14.66 -42.36 -5.85
N ASN A 320 -13.48 -42.45 -6.45
CA ASN A 320 -12.60 -41.31 -6.82
C ASN A 320 -12.52 -41.09 -8.34
N ASN A 321 -13.44 -41.65 -9.13
CA ASN A 321 -13.33 -41.60 -10.58
C ASN A 321 -14.00 -40.35 -11.17
N LYS A 322 -13.20 -39.39 -11.65
CA LYS A 322 -13.63 -38.36 -12.63
C LYS A 322 -12.97 -38.65 -13.97
N MET A 323 -13.78 -38.70 -15.03
CA MET A 323 -13.32 -38.89 -16.42
C MET A 323 -12.80 -37.58 -17.02
N PHE A 324 -11.80 -37.68 -17.90
CA PHE A 324 -11.32 -36.57 -18.73
C PHE A 324 -11.28 -36.99 -20.21
N TYR A 325 -11.58 -36.03 -21.09
CA TYR A 325 -11.59 -36.20 -22.55
C TYR A 325 -10.21 -35.82 -23.13
N LYS A 326 -9.65 -36.71 -23.95
CA LYS A 326 -8.34 -36.58 -24.60
C LYS A 326 -8.56 -36.31 -26.10
N PRO A 327 -8.22 -35.14 -26.65
CA PRO A 327 -8.45 -34.86 -28.06
C PRO A 327 -7.41 -35.60 -28.92
N GLY A 328 -7.87 -36.44 -29.86
CA GLY A 328 -7.05 -37.10 -30.88
C GLY A 328 -7.24 -38.61 -30.99
N GLU A 329 -7.81 -39.25 -29.98
CA GLU A 329 -8.10 -40.68 -29.94
C GLU A 329 -9.50 -40.83 -29.32
N GLU A 330 -10.53 -41.21 -30.08
CA GLU A 330 -11.93 -41.24 -29.65
C GLU A 330 -12.26 -42.33 -28.59
N THR A 331 -11.49 -42.43 -27.51
CA THR A 331 -11.76 -43.36 -26.40
C THR A 331 -11.48 -42.73 -25.04
N TRP A 332 -12.29 -43.10 -24.05
CA TRP A 332 -12.16 -42.67 -22.64
C TRP A 332 -11.32 -43.69 -21.88
N GLU A 333 -10.24 -43.26 -21.22
CA GLU A 333 -9.44 -44.13 -20.35
C GLU A 333 -9.49 -43.68 -18.88
N MET A 334 -9.53 -44.66 -17.96
CA MET A 334 -9.43 -44.43 -16.52
C MET A 334 -7.96 -44.33 -16.11
N ALA A 335 -7.55 -43.20 -15.52
CA ALA A 335 -6.22 -43.06 -14.92
C ALA A 335 -6.30 -43.20 -13.39
N ASP A 336 -5.58 -44.18 -12.85
CA ASP A 336 -5.42 -44.43 -11.42
C ASP A 336 -4.37 -43.47 -10.81
N TYR A 337 -4.85 -42.45 -10.10
CA TYR A 337 -4.06 -41.39 -9.46
C TYR A 337 -3.06 -41.94 -8.42
N GLY A 338 -3.32 -43.12 -7.86
CA GLY A 338 -2.47 -43.77 -6.86
C GLY A 338 -1.17 -44.31 -7.44
N LYS A 339 -1.16 -44.74 -8.71
CA LYS A 339 0.05 -45.21 -9.41
C LYS A 339 0.97 -44.06 -9.81
N SER A 340 0.43 -42.91 -10.22
CA SER A 340 1.23 -41.74 -10.62
C SER A 340 2.06 -41.18 -9.47
N LEU A 341 1.55 -41.19 -8.22
CA LEU A 341 2.28 -40.73 -7.05
C LEU A 341 3.38 -41.70 -6.59
N LYS A 342 3.23 -43.01 -6.87
CA LYS A 342 4.23 -44.02 -6.54
C LYS A 342 5.39 -43.99 -7.56
N SER A 343 5.11 -43.71 -8.83
CA SER A 343 6.14 -43.53 -9.87
C SER A 343 6.99 -42.26 -9.70
N ILE A 344 6.48 -41.21 -9.04
CA ILE A 344 7.24 -39.99 -8.72
C ILE A 344 8.37 -40.25 -7.69
N LYS A 345 8.27 -41.32 -6.89
CA LYS A 345 9.33 -41.70 -5.94
C LYS A 345 10.45 -42.52 -6.56
N GLU A 346 10.29 -43.03 -7.78
CA GLU A 346 11.21 -44.03 -8.36
C GLU A 346 11.74 -43.67 -9.77
N TYR A 347 11.55 -42.44 -10.27
CA TYR A 347 12.13 -42.01 -11.55
C TYR A 347 12.69 -40.57 -11.53
N GLU A 348 13.70 -40.33 -12.39
CA GLU A 348 14.46 -39.09 -12.52
C GLU A 348 13.59 -37.82 -12.58
N PHE A 349 13.85 -36.94 -11.61
CA PHE A 349 13.20 -35.65 -11.37
C PHE A 349 13.13 -34.72 -12.59
N ILE A 350 14.08 -34.85 -13.52
CA ILE A 350 14.29 -33.92 -14.66
C ILE A 350 13.24 -34.11 -15.76
N VAL A 351 12.79 -35.34 -16.00
CA VAL A 351 11.82 -35.66 -17.07
C VAL A 351 10.42 -35.13 -16.75
N SER A 352 10.03 -35.10 -15.47
CA SER A 352 8.68 -34.63 -15.07
C SER A 352 8.54 -33.11 -15.08
N LEU A 353 9.61 -32.35 -14.80
CA LEU A 353 9.56 -30.89 -14.77
C LEU A 353 9.57 -30.30 -16.19
N SER A 354 10.33 -30.89 -17.13
CA SER A 354 10.26 -30.51 -18.55
C SER A 354 8.85 -30.73 -19.11
N GLY A 355 8.25 -31.88 -18.82
CA GLY A 355 6.87 -32.17 -19.24
C GLY A 355 5.83 -31.21 -18.64
N ALA A 356 5.98 -30.83 -17.37
CA ALA A 356 5.12 -29.81 -16.74
C ALA A 356 5.28 -28.43 -17.39
N LEU A 357 6.51 -28.05 -17.73
CA LEU A 357 6.84 -26.79 -18.41
C LEU A 357 6.34 -26.74 -19.85
N ASP A 358 6.26 -27.88 -20.54
CA ASP A 358 5.73 -27.97 -21.90
C ASP A 358 4.20 -28.01 -21.91
N PHE A 359 3.59 -28.69 -20.92
CA PHE A 359 2.16 -28.63 -20.67
C PHE A 359 1.68 -27.20 -20.35
N ILE A 360 2.40 -26.47 -19.48
CA ILE A 360 2.10 -25.06 -19.20
C ILE A 360 2.23 -24.20 -20.46
N GLY A 361 3.25 -24.44 -21.30
CA GLY A 361 3.43 -23.76 -22.58
C GLY A 361 2.24 -23.98 -23.53
N ALA A 362 1.78 -25.22 -23.69
CA ALA A 362 0.64 -25.56 -24.55
C ALA A 362 -0.68 -24.98 -24.03
N LEU A 363 -0.91 -25.01 -22.71
CA LEU A 363 -2.11 -24.47 -22.07
C LEU A 363 -2.18 -22.94 -22.15
N THR A 364 -1.02 -22.29 -22.13
CA THR A 364 -0.87 -20.84 -22.33
C THR A 364 -1.18 -20.43 -23.76
N LEU A 365 -0.79 -21.24 -24.76
CA LEU A 365 -1.05 -20.95 -26.18
C LEU A 365 -2.55 -21.03 -26.52
N HIS A 366 -3.25 -22.06 -26.03
CA HIS A 366 -4.64 -22.32 -26.43
C HIS A 366 -5.68 -21.42 -25.73
N LYS A 367 -5.48 -21.07 -24.44
CA LYS A 367 -6.41 -20.18 -23.71
C LYS A 367 -6.16 -18.69 -23.96
N ASN A 368 -5.02 -18.33 -24.55
CA ASN A 368 -4.68 -16.95 -24.91
C ASN A 368 -5.61 -16.39 -26.00
N GLN A 369 -5.93 -17.16 -27.04
CA GLN A 369 -6.60 -16.60 -28.22
C GLN A 369 -8.00 -16.04 -27.92
N LEU A 370 -8.77 -16.69 -27.04
CA LEU A 370 -10.13 -16.26 -26.69
C LEU A 370 -10.19 -15.09 -25.69
N PHE A 371 -9.18 -14.98 -24.82
CA PHE A 371 -9.12 -13.94 -23.77
C PHE A 371 -8.57 -12.62 -24.31
N TRP A 372 -7.60 -12.69 -25.25
CA TRP A 372 -6.95 -11.49 -25.79
C TRP A 372 -7.84 -10.71 -26.75
N ASP A 373 -8.69 -11.36 -27.54
CA ASP A 373 -9.64 -10.68 -28.43
C ASP A 373 -10.57 -9.69 -27.70
N THR A 374 -10.76 -9.86 -26.38
CA THR A 374 -11.58 -8.98 -25.54
C THR A 374 -10.80 -7.80 -24.92
N ILE A 375 -9.48 -7.94 -24.68
CA ILE A 375 -8.64 -6.89 -24.06
C ILE A 375 -8.04 -5.93 -25.11
N LEU A 376 -7.90 -6.40 -26.36
CA LEU A 376 -7.20 -5.70 -27.43
C LEU A 376 -7.87 -4.41 -27.94
N TYR A 377 -9.07 -4.05 -27.45
CA TYR A 377 -9.72 -2.79 -27.81
C TYR A 377 -9.11 -1.55 -27.11
N GLN A 378 -8.31 -1.71 -26.05
CA GLN A 378 -7.80 -0.58 -25.24
C GLN A 378 -6.27 -0.53 -25.06
N ILE A 379 -5.52 -1.49 -25.62
CA ILE A 379 -4.07 -1.57 -25.44
C ILE A 379 -3.40 -1.57 -26.82
N ASP A 380 -2.31 -0.82 -26.95
CA ASP A 380 -1.44 -0.90 -28.14
C ASP A 380 -0.87 -2.32 -28.25
N GLN A 381 -1.37 -3.06 -29.24
CA GLN A 381 -0.95 -4.41 -29.64
C GLN A 381 0.57 -4.57 -29.66
N ARG A 382 1.32 -3.52 -30.05
CA ARG A 382 2.78 -3.57 -30.15
C ARG A 382 3.45 -3.66 -28.79
N ILE A 383 2.96 -2.88 -27.81
CA ILE A 383 3.52 -2.85 -26.44
C ILE A 383 3.28 -4.19 -25.74
N LEU A 384 2.08 -4.75 -25.90
CA LEU A 384 1.73 -6.04 -25.32
C LEU A 384 2.52 -7.19 -25.97
N THR A 385 2.62 -7.21 -27.30
CA THR A 385 3.39 -8.23 -28.04
C THR A 385 4.86 -8.19 -27.64
N GLN A 386 5.45 -7.00 -27.52
CA GLN A 386 6.84 -6.85 -27.08
C GLN A 386 7.05 -7.34 -25.64
N SER A 387 6.15 -7.00 -24.72
CA SER A 387 6.24 -7.42 -23.31
C SER A 387 6.08 -8.94 -23.15
N MET A 388 5.22 -9.56 -23.95
CA MET A 388 5.03 -11.03 -23.95
C MET A 388 6.21 -11.75 -24.60
N SER A 389 6.80 -11.16 -25.65
CA SER A 389 8.03 -11.68 -26.29
C SER A 389 9.20 -11.69 -25.31
N ASP A 390 9.41 -10.58 -24.58
CA ASP A 390 10.47 -10.48 -23.56
C ASP A 390 10.27 -11.50 -22.43
N MET A 391 9.04 -11.63 -21.92
CA MET A 391 8.71 -12.62 -20.89
C MET A 391 8.95 -14.06 -21.38
N ASN A 392 8.54 -14.39 -22.60
CA ASN A 392 8.78 -15.71 -23.18
C ASN A 392 10.28 -15.99 -23.36
N ALA A 393 11.07 -15.00 -23.79
CA ALA A 393 12.51 -15.15 -23.92
C ALA A 393 13.17 -15.45 -22.56
N LYS A 394 12.77 -14.77 -21.49
CA LYS A 394 13.26 -15.03 -20.12
C LYS A 394 12.85 -16.41 -19.60
N ILE A 395 11.62 -16.85 -19.89
CA ILE A 395 11.17 -18.21 -19.54
C ILE A 395 11.98 -19.26 -20.30
N GLN A 396 12.27 -19.05 -21.58
CA GLN A 396 13.09 -19.99 -22.36
C GLN A 396 14.55 -20.02 -21.87
N ALA A 397 15.10 -18.86 -21.49
CA ALA A 397 16.41 -18.80 -20.84
C ALA A 397 16.44 -19.59 -19.53
N PHE A 398 15.38 -19.49 -18.71
CA PHE A 398 15.21 -20.29 -17.50
C PHE A 398 15.10 -21.79 -17.80
N LYS A 399 14.29 -22.19 -18.80
CA LYS A 399 14.18 -23.59 -19.24
C LYS A 399 15.54 -24.16 -19.68
N SER A 400 16.28 -23.42 -20.51
CA SER A 400 17.60 -23.84 -20.98
C SER A 400 18.59 -23.98 -19.82
N THR A 401 18.59 -23.04 -18.88
CA THR A 401 19.41 -23.08 -17.66
C THR A 401 19.09 -24.32 -16.81
N PHE A 402 17.83 -24.74 -16.79
CA PHE A 402 17.39 -25.92 -16.06
C PHE A 402 17.82 -27.24 -16.73
N GLN A 403 17.92 -27.29 -18.06
CA GLN A 403 18.34 -28.50 -18.78
C GLN A 403 19.81 -28.90 -18.50
N HIS A 404 20.64 -27.95 -18.07
CA HIS A 404 22.07 -28.18 -17.78
C HIS A 404 22.38 -28.29 -16.27
N LEU A 405 21.35 -28.41 -15.41
CA LEU A 405 21.48 -28.37 -13.95
C LEU A 405 22.44 -29.45 -13.38
N ASP A 406 22.61 -30.58 -14.08
CA ASP A 406 23.46 -31.69 -13.63
C ASP A 406 24.96 -31.47 -13.85
N GLU A 407 25.35 -30.57 -14.77
CA GLU A 407 26.75 -30.38 -15.16
C GLU A 407 27.52 -29.42 -14.23
N ASN A 408 26.85 -28.41 -13.65
CA ASN A 408 27.45 -27.44 -12.73
C ASN A 408 26.43 -26.84 -11.74
N PRO A 409 26.02 -27.58 -10.71
CA PRO A 409 24.77 -27.31 -10.01
C PRO A 409 24.83 -26.03 -9.15
N VAL A 410 26.01 -25.54 -8.74
CA VAL A 410 26.14 -24.28 -7.99
C VAL A 410 26.02 -23.06 -8.91
N GLY A 411 26.76 -23.02 -10.02
CA GLY A 411 26.70 -21.92 -10.98
C GLY A 411 25.31 -21.78 -11.61
N PHE A 412 24.67 -22.92 -11.91
CA PHE A 412 23.30 -22.95 -12.43
C PHE A 412 22.26 -22.49 -11.42
N THR A 413 22.43 -22.79 -10.13
CA THR A 413 21.44 -22.35 -9.14
C THR A 413 21.47 -20.84 -8.95
N ILE A 414 22.65 -20.21 -8.97
CA ILE A 414 22.77 -18.75 -8.93
C ILE A 414 22.15 -18.10 -10.18
N THR A 415 22.42 -18.68 -11.35
CA THR A 415 21.90 -18.18 -12.64
C THR A 415 20.38 -18.29 -12.70
N GLY A 416 19.81 -19.41 -12.22
CA GLY A 416 18.37 -19.59 -12.16
C GLY A 416 17.70 -18.63 -11.18
N PHE A 417 18.26 -18.37 -9.99
CA PHE A 417 17.75 -17.34 -9.07
C PHE A 417 17.74 -15.95 -9.70
N ARG A 418 18.79 -15.59 -10.45
CA ARG A 418 18.83 -14.30 -11.16
C ARG A 418 17.74 -14.20 -12.25
N GLN A 419 17.55 -15.24 -13.04
CA GLN A 419 16.50 -15.26 -14.08
C GLN A 419 15.10 -15.17 -13.48
N ILE A 420 14.90 -15.79 -12.32
CA ILE A 420 13.68 -15.68 -11.52
C ILE A 420 13.44 -14.23 -11.09
N GLU A 421 14.47 -13.55 -10.58
CA GLU A 421 14.37 -12.15 -10.21
C GLU A 421 14.06 -11.26 -11.40
N GLU A 422 14.69 -11.51 -12.55
CA GLU A 422 14.43 -10.77 -13.79
C GLU A 422 12.99 -10.97 -14.29
N ILE A 423 12.39 -12.15 -14.06
CA ILE A 423 10.97 -12.42 -14.35
C ILE A 423 10.07 -11.71 -13.34
N LEU A 424 10.38 -11.79 -12.04
CA LEU A 424 9.62 -11.11 -10.98
C LEU A 424 9.70 -9.58 -11.09
N ALA A 425 10.84 -9.05 -11.55
CA ALA A 425 11.06 -7.63 -11.79
C ALA A 425 10.06 -7.09 -12.81
N LEU A 426 9.75 -7.84 -13.88
CA LEU A 426 8.73 -7.47 -14.87
C LEU A 426 7.34 -7.28 -14.26
N PHE A 427 7.01 -7.96 -13.16
CA PHE A 427 5.73 -7.76 -12.45
C PHE A 427 5.77 -6.59 -11.47
N SER A 428 6.96 -6.21 -10.99
CA SER A 428 7.14 -5.17 -9.97
C SER A 428 7.47 -3.78 -10.54
N GLU A 429 8.00 -3.72 -11.77
CA GLU A 429 8.53 -2.49 -12.37
C GLU A 429 7.43 -1.42 -12.56
N GLN A 430 7.78 -0.17 -12.23
CA GLN A 430 6.87 0.96 -12.29
C GLN A 430 6.66 1.38 -13.75
N GLY A 431 5.49 1.06 -14.32
CA GLY A 431 5.19 1.26 -15.74
C GLY A 431 5.04 -0.04 -16.52
N SER A 432 5.38 -1.19 -15.91
CA SER A 432 5.11 -2.49 -16.52
C SER A 432 3.61 -2.68 -16.76
N ILE A 433 3.30 -3.18 -17.96
CA ILE A 433 1.94 -3.54 -18.35
C ILE A 433 1.35 -4.61 -17.42
N PHE A 434 2.19 -5.50 -16.88
CA PHE A 434 1.80 -6.57 -15.94
C PHE A 434 1.44 -6.02 -14.55
N ARG A 435 1.99 -4.87 -14.17
CA ARG A 435 1.65 -4.18 -12.92
C ARG A 435 0.39 -3.32 -13.05
N LYS A 436 0.21 -2.67 -14.21
CA LYS A 436 -0.95 -1.82 -14.51
C LYS A 436 -2.23 -2.63 -14.68
N TYR A 437 -2.12 -3.82 -15.24
CA TYR A 437 -3.19 -4.79 -15.36
C TYR A 437 -2.77 -6.06 -14.61
N PRO A 438 -2.95 -6.12 -13.27
CA PRO A 438 -2.66 -7.32 -12.53
C PRO A 438 -3.60 -8.41 -13.04
N LEU A 439 -3.07 -9.25 -13.93
CA LEU A 439 -3.75 -10.38 -14.52
C LEU A 439 -3.94 -11.42 -13.42
N HIS A 440 -4.97 -11.24 -12.58
CA HIS A 440 -5.31 -12.13 -11.47
C HIS A 440 -5.69 -13.56 -11.90
N SER A 441 -5.53 -13.89 -13.19
CA SER A 441 -5.85 -15.19 -13.76
C SER A 441 -5.11 -15.43 -15.09
N SER A 442 -3.90 -14.88 -15.30
CA SER A 442 -3.10 -15.29 -16.46
C SER A 442 -2.59 -16.73 -16.23
N PRO A 443 -2.83 -17.67 -17.17
CA PRO A 443 -2.28 -19.02 -17.13
C PRO A 443 -0.76 -19.04 -16.92
N LEU A 444 -0.07 -17.98 -17.35
CA LEU A 444 1.37 -17.78 -17.20
C LEU A 444 1.81 -17.58 -15.74
N VAL A 445 1.11 -16.72 -14.98
CA VAL A 445 1.42 -16.48 -13.56
C VAL A 445 1.07 -17.71 -12.72
N LEU A 446 -0.08 -18.34 -13.03
CA LEU A 446 -0.53 -19.57 -12.35
C LEU A 446 0.35 -20.79 -12.69
N GLY A 447 0.96 -20.83 -13.88
CA GLY A 447 1.92 -21.87 -14.27
C GLY A 447 3.33 -21.64 -13.73
N PHE A 448 3.77 -20.38 -13.63
CA PHE A 448 5.14 -20.05 -13.19
C PHE A 448 5.33 -20.20 -11.67
N LEU A 449 4.34 -19.84 -10.85
CA LEU A 449 4.42 -19.93 -9.38
C LEU A 449 4.69 -21.34 -8.82
N PRO A 450 4.05 -22.41 -9.32
CA PRO A 450 4.37 -23.78 -8.93
C PRO A 450 5.80 -24.20 -9.28
N VAL A 451 6.25 -23.89 -10.51
CA VAL A 451 7.62 -24.19 -10.97
C VAL A 451 8.66 -23.48 -10.10
N MET A 452 8.40 -22.20 -9.82
CA MET A 452 9.16 -21.37 -8.90
C MET A 452 9.29 -21.98 -7.51
N THR A 453 8.17 -22.43 -6.94
CA THR A 453 8.13 -23.01 -5.60
C THR A 453 8.93 -24.30 -5.54
N VAL A 454 8.78 -25.17 -6.55
CA VAL A 454 9.53 -26.43 -6.67
C VAL A 454 11.03 -26.16 -6.85
N TYR A 455 11.41 -25.15 -7.65
CA TYR A 455 12.81 -24.77 -7.83
C TYR A 455 13.45 -24.27 -6.53
N VAL A 456 12.77 -23.37 -5.80
CA VAL A 456 13.26 -22.85 -4.52
C VAL A 456 13.39 -23.97 -3.49
N GLU A 457 12.42 -24.89 -3.42
CA GLU A 457 12.48 -26.05 -2.52
C GLU A 457 13.63 -27.00 -2.87
N TYR A 458 13.85 -27.27 -4.17
CA TYR A 458 14.98 -28.07 -4.63
C TYR A 458 16.32 -27.42 -4.28
N ALA A 459 16.48 -26.13 -4.61
CA ALA A 459 17.70 -25.37 -4.38
C ALA A 459 18.05 -25.29 -2.88
N THR A 460 17.06 -25.02 -2.02
CA THR A 460 17.27 -24.95 -0.56
C THR A 460 17.60 -26.30 0.06
N ARG A 461 17.08 -27.42 -0.47
CA ARG A 461 17.44 -28.77 -0.02
C ARG A 461 18.83 -29.20 -0.46
N LYS A 462 19.19 -28.95 -1.73
CA LYS A 462 20.48 -29.36 -2.30
C LYS A 462 21.62 -28.46 -1.83
N PHE A 463 21.33 -27.18 -1.55
CA PHE A 463 22.29 -26.17 -1.15
C PHE A 463 21.80 -25.41 0.10
N PRO A 464 21.99 -25.95 1.31
CA PRO A 464 21.46 -25.37 2.55
C PRO A 464 22.05 -23.99 2.92
N ASN A 465 23.17 -23.61 2.30
CA ASN A 465 23.80 -22.30 2.49
C ASN A 465 23.50 -21.30 1.36
N ILE A 466 22.65 -21.67 0.38
CA ILE A 466 22.50 -20.89 -0.85
C ILE A 466 22.03 -19.46 -0.63
N GLU A 467 21.21 -19.21 0.38
CA GLU A 467 20.78 -17.85 0.73
C GLU A 467 21.97 -16.99 1.19
N ARG A 468 22.89 -17.55 1.97
CA ARG A 468 24.10 -16.86 2.44
C ARG A 468 25.05 -16.60 1.27
N ASP A 469 25.25 -17.60 0.43
CA ASP A 469 26.15 -17.53 -0.72
C ASP A 469 25.63 -16.52 -1.75
N TRP A 470 24.33 -16.53 -2.04
CA TRP A 470 23.67 -15.58 -2.92
C TRP A 470 23.74 -14.13 -2.38
N ARG A 471 23.44 -13.91 -1.10
CA ARG A 471 23.57 -12.57 -0.48
C ARG A 471 25.03 -12.08 -0.50
N SER A 472 26.01 -12.97 -0.37
CA SER A 472 27.43 -12.60 -0.41
C SER A 472 27.88 -12.14 -1.81
N ILE A 473 27.27 -12.68 -2.86
CA ILE A 473 27.53 -12.30 -4.26
C ILE A 473 26.90 -10.93 -4.54
N LEU A 474 25.65 -10.71 -4.14
CA LEU A 474 24.99 -9.41 -4.27
C LEU A 474 25.74 -8.29 -3.54
N LEU A 475 26.29 -8.57 -2.34
CA LEU A 475 27.08 -7.61 -1.60
C LEU A 475 28.40 -7.27 -2.32
N LYS A 476 29.03 -8.23 -3.00
CA LYS A 476 30.24 -8.00 -3.79
C LYS A 476 29.98 -7.18 -5.06
N GLU A 477 28.84 -7.39 -5.71
CA GLU A 477 28.46 -6.62 -6.91
C GLU A 477 28.01 -5.19 -6.57
N SER A 478 27.46 -4.95 -5.38
CA SER A 478 27.08 -3.60 -4.90
C SER A 478 28.27 -2.71 -4.47
N MET A 479 29.49 -3.25 -4.48
CA MET A 479 30.72 -2.54 -4.12
C MET A 479 31.58 -2.14 -5.34
N CYS A 480 31.03 -2.19 -6.56
CA CYS A 480 31.66 -1.68 -7.78
C CYS A 480 30.88 -0.51 -8.38
#